data_AF-A0A0F8XAS7-F1
#
_entry.id   AF-A0A0F8XAS7-F1
#
_cell.length_a   1.000
_cell.length_b   1.000
_cell.length_c   1.000
_cell.angle_alpha   90.00
_cell.angle_beta   90.00
_cell.angle_gamma   90.00
#
_symmetry.space_group_name_H-M   'P 1'
#
loop_
_entity.id
_entity.type
_entity.pdbx_description
1 polymer ?
#
loop_
_entity_poly.entity_id
_entity_poly.type
_entity_poly.pdbx_seq_one_letter_code
_entity_poly.pdbx_strand_id
1 'polypeptide(L)'
;MTLEVIQKQIKELADPKKAEVSQRFLKTGPGEYGEGDRFIGIRVPILRKLARAHKDISIEESQNLLKSAVHEERLMRDREGIRDCF
;
A
#
# COMPACT_ATOMS: atom_id res chain seq x y z
N MET A 1 7.93 3.60 16.43
CA MET A 1 7.64 4.75 15.53
C MET A 1 6.15 4.76 15.25
N THR A 2 5.56 5.92 14.95
CA THR A 2 4.11 6.11 14.80
C THR A 2 3.63 6.04 13.35
N LEU A 3 2.40 5.58 13.16
CA LEU A 3 1.66 5.39 11.92
C LEU A 3 1.66 6.66 11.05
N GLU A 4 1.62 7.81 11.70
CA GLU A 4 1.59 9.14 11.09
C GLU A 4 2.81 9.39 10.19
N VAL A 5 3.99 8.95 10.62
CA VAL A 5 5.23 9.11 9.85
C VAL A 5 5.18 8.29 8.57
N ILE A 6 4.67 7.06 8.67
CA ILE A 6 4.51 6.15 7.55
C ILE A 6 3.51 6.74 6.55
N GLN A 7 2.33 7.17 7.03
CA GLN A 7 1.32 7.79 6.16
C GLN A 7 1.84 9.03 5.45
N LYS A 8 2.66 9.84 6.13
CA LYS A 8 3.28 11.02 5.51
C LYS A 8 4.23 10.62 4.38
N GLN A 9 5.12 9.67 4.62
CA GLN A 9 6.04 9.19 3.57
C GLN A 9 5.31 8.54 2.39
N ILE A 10 4.27 7.76 2.68
CA ILE A 10 3.38 7.18 1.67
C ILE A 10 2.76 8.28 0.82
N LYS A 11 2.22 9.34 1.43
CA LYS A 11 1.67 10.49 0.70
C LYS A 11 2.71 11.24 -0.12
N GLU A 12 3.94 11.39 0.38
CA GLU A 12 5.04 12.03 -0.36
C GLU A 12 5.48 11.21 -1.59
N LEU A 13 5.36 9.88 -1.51
CA LEU A 13 5.69 8.97 -2.61
C LEU A 13 4.51 8.66 -3.53
N ALA A 14 3.30 9.10 -3.16
CA ALA A 14 2.10 8.91 -3.94
C ALA A 14 2.22 9.63 -5.29
N ASP A 15 1.84 8.93 -6.35
CA ASP A 15 1.88 9.43 -7.71
C ASP A 15 0.51 9.23 -8.34
N PRO A 16 -0.31 10.29 -8.45
CA PRO A 16 -1.68 10.18 -8.93
C PRO A 16 -1.77 9.65 -10.37
N LYS A 17 -0.73 9.88 -11.20
CA LYS A 17 -0.70 9.34 -12.56
C LYS A 17 -0.54 7.82 -12.55
N LYS A 18 0.29 7.29 -11.64
CA LYS A 18 0.44 5.85 -11.48
C LYS A 18 -0.78 5.23 -10.79
N ALA A 19 -1.38 5.95 -9.84
CA ALA A 19 -2.59 5.52 -9.16
C ALA A 19 -3.70 5.20 -10.16
N GLU A 20 -3.92 6.08 -11.13
CA GLU A 20 -4.92 5.88 -12.18
C GLU A 20 -4.60 4.67 -13.07
N VAL A 21 -3.33 4.50 -13.46
CA VAL A 21 -2.90 3.33 -14.24
C VAL A 21 -3.13 2.03 -13.47
N SER A 22 -2.78 1.99 -12.18
CA SER A 22 -3.00 0.83 -11.31
C SER A 22 -4.49 0.56 -11.08
N GLN A 23 -5.31 1.59 -10.86
CA GLN A 23 -6.76 1.45 -10.72
C GLN A 23 -7.42 0.88 -11.99
N ARG A 24 -6.98 1.33 -13.16
CA ARG A 24 -7.44 0.81 -14.46
C ARG A 24 -6.97 -0.63 -14.68
N PHE A 25 -5.72 -0.94 -14.32
CA PHE A 25 -5.16 -2.29 -14.47
C PHE A 25 -5.85 -3.30 -13.55
N LEU A 26 -6.08 -2.92 -12.29
CA LEU A 26 -6.71 -3.79 -11.30
C LEU A 26 -8.23 -3.82 -11.39
N LYS A 27 -8.82 -3.12 -12.37
CA LYS A 27 -10.27 -3.12 -12.60
C LYS A 27 -11.03 -2.77 -11.31
N THR A 28 -10.78 -1.56 -10.84
CA THR A 28 -11.38 -1.02 -9.59
C THR A 28 -12.72 -0.32 -9.84
N GLY A 29 -13.32 -0.53 -11.02
CA GLY A 29 -14.62 0.02 -11.37
C GLY A 29 -15.77 -0.61 -10.57
N PRO A 30 -16.94 0.06 -10.53
CA PRO A 30 -18.14 -0.51 -9.89
C PRO A 30 -18.54 -1.82 -10.59
N GLY A 31 -18.71 -2.90 -9.82
CA GLY A 31 -19.00 -4.25 -10.29
C GLY A 31 -17.77 -5.08 -10.69
N GLU A 32 -16.56 -4.56 -10.54
CA GLU A 32 -15.33 -5.26 -10.87
C GLU A 32 -14.63 -5.86 -9.63
N TYR A 33 -13.64 -6.74 -9.86
CA TYR A 33 -12.97 -7.48 -8.79
C TYR A 33 -12.28 -6.58 -7.75
N GLY A 34 -11.79 -5.42 -8.17
CA GLY A 34 -11.16 -4.42 -7.30
C GLY A 34 -12.11 -3.31 -6.85
N GLU A 35 -13.43 -3.49 -6.94
CA GLU A 35 -14.39 -2.44 -6.57
C GLU A 35 -14.13 -1.93 -5.14
N GLY A 36 -13.82 -0.64 -5.02
CA GLY A 36 -13.56 0.02 -3.75
C GLY A 36 -12.09 0.01 -3.28
N ASP A 37 -11.19 -0.70 -3.96
CA ASP A 37 -9.75 -0.63 -3.66
C ASP A 37 -9.16 0.70 -4.13
N ARG A 38 -8.46 1.40 -3.22
CA ARG A 38 -7.82 2.68 -3.54
C ARG A 38 -6.34 2.49 -3.75
N PHE A 39 -5.87 2.88 -4.94
CA PHE A 39 -4.45 3.03 -5.22
C PHE A 39 -4.01 4.47 -5.09
N ILE A 40 -2.80 4.66 -4.59
CA ILE A 40 -2.09 5.96 -4.49
C ILE A 40 -0.90 6.02 -5.43
N GLY A 41 -0.59 4.92 -6.14
CA GLY A 41 0.37 4.90 -7.24
C GLY A 41 1.81 4.69 -6.81
N ILE A 42 2.05 3.99 -5.69
CA ILE A 42 3.40 3.68 -5.24
C ILE A 42 3.85 2.36 -5.87
N ARG A 43 5.05 2.36 -6.44
CA ARG A 43 5.65 1.12 -6.96
C ARG A 43 5.94 0.15 -5.82
N VAL A 44 5.55 -1.11 -6.00
CA VAL A 44 5.86 -2.24 -5.12
C VAL A 44 7.32 -2.27 -4.60
N PRO A 45 8.38 -2.08 -5.42
CA PRO A 45 9.76 -2.04 -4.91
C PRO A 45 10.03 -0.91 -3.90
N ILE A 46 9.34 0.23 -4.02
CA ILE A 46 9.46 1.34 -3.07
C ILE A 46 8.75 0.99 -1.77
N LEU A 47 7.53 0.44 -1.84
CA LEU A 47 6.80 -0.05 -0.68
C LEU A 47 7.58 -1.11 0.09
N ARG A 48 8.22 -2.05 -0.62
CA ARG A 48 9.09 -3.06 0.00
C ARG A 48 10.29 -2.45 0.72
N LYS A 49 10.90 -1.40 0.18
CA LYS A 49 11.99 -0.66 0.85
C LYS A 49 11.48 0.02 2.11
N LEU A 50 10.33 0.69 2.04
CA LEU A 50 9.67 1.30 3.22
C LEU A 50 9.32 0.27 4.27
N ALA A 51 8.69 -0.85 3.90
CA ALA A 51 8.34 -1.94 4.81
C ALA A 51 9.58 -2.50 5.53
N ARG A 52 10.71 -2.61 4.84
CA ARG A 52 11.99 -3.04 5.41
C ARG A 52 12.61 -1.98 6.34
N ALA A 53 12.49 -0.70 5.98
CA ALA A 53 12.94 0.42 6.82
C ALA A 53 12.08 0.55 8.09
N HIS A 54 10.79 0.23 8.00
CA HIS A 54 9.81 0.32 9.09
C HIS A 54 9.47 -1.05 9.68
N LYS A 55 10.50 -1.88 9.93
CA LYS A 55 10.33 -3.19 10.59
C LYS A 55 9.94 -3.10 12.07
N ASP A 56 10.12 -1.94 12.69
CA ASP A 56 9.87 -1.73 14.12
C ASP A 56 8.49 -1.14 14.42
N ILE A 57 7.58 -1.14 13.43
CA ILE A 57 6.17 -0.80 13.64
C ILE A 57 5.52 -1.79 14.61
N SER A 58 4.71 -1.27 15.54
CA SER A 58 3.96 -2.11 16.49
C SER A 58 2.90 -2.93 15.76
N ILE A 59 2.51 -4.06 16.35
CA ILE A 59 1.47 -4.94 15.78
C ILE A 59 0.14 -4.18 15.61
N GLU A 60 -0.18 -3.31 16.58
CA GLU A 60 -1.40 -2.51 16.60
C GLU A 60 -1.46 -1.52 15.42
N GLU A 61 -0.41 -0.75 15.18
CA GLU A 61 -0.37 0.16 14.02
C GLU A 61 -0.36 -0.60 12.69
N SER A 62 0.28 -1.76 12.68
CA SER A 62 0.24 -2.70 11.57
C SER A 62 -1.19 -3.17 11.26
N GLN A 63 -1.98 -3.49 12.29
CA GLN A 63 -3.39 -3.87 12.10
C GLN A 63 -4.21 -2.71 11.57
N ASN A 64 -3.90 -1.48 12.00
CA ASN A 64 -4.54 -0.28 11.46
C ASN A 64 -4.22 -0.08 9.96
N LEU A 65 -2.97 -0.32 9.53
CA LEU A 65 -2.60 -0.31 8.11
C LEU A 65 -3.35 -1.38 7.30
N LEU A 66 -3.50 -2.59 7.85
CA LEU A 66 -4.21 -3.68 7.17
C LEU A 66 -5.72 -3.41 7.02
N LYS A 67 -6.31 -2.65 7.95
CA LYS A 67 -7.71 -2.22 7.91
C LYS A 67 -7.95 -1.04 6.98
N SER A 68 -6.89 -0.39 6.48
CA SER A 68 -7.02 0.73 5.55
C SER A 68 -7.61 0.29 4.21
N ALA A 69 -8.33 1.19 3.56
CA ALA A 69 -8.90 0.98 2.22
C ALA A 69 -7.87 1.15 1.09
N VAL A 70 -6.64 1.57 1.43
CA VAL A 70 -5.56 1.79 0.46
C VAL A 70 -4.76 0.51 0.26
N HIS A 71 -4.64 0.08 -1.00
CA HIS A 71 -3.97 -1.16 -1.37
C HIS A 71 -2.49 -1.15 -0.95
N GLU A 72 -1.79 -0.04 -1.17
CA GLU A 72 -0.38 0.11 -0.84
C GLU A 72 -0.10 0.10 0.67
N GLU A 73 -1.03 0.61 1.50
CA GLU A 73 -0.91 0.54 2.96
C GLU A 73 -1.04 -0.90 3.47
N ARG A 74 -1.98 -1.67 2.89
CA ARG A 74 -2.10 -3.12 3.13
C ARG A 74 -0.83 -3.85 2.70
N LEU A 75 -0.34 -3.59 1.50
CA LEU A 75 0.82 -4.26 0.91
C LEU A 75 2.11 -3.97 1.66
N MET A 76 2.25 -2.76 2.22
CA MET A 76 3.42 -2.41 3.05
C MET A 76 3.58 -3.34 4.25
N ARG A 77 2.48 -3.80 4.86
CA ARG A 77 2.59 -4.65 6.06
C ARG A 77 2.95 -6.10 5.75
N ASP A 78 2.71 -6.55 4.53
CA ASP A 78 2.98 -7.93 4.15
C ASP A 78 4.49 -8.23 4.20
N ARG A 79 4.92 -8.91 5.28
CA ARG A 79 6.32 -9.25 5.56
C ARG A 79 6.75 -10.54 4.88
N GLU A 80 5.81 -11.38 4.47
CA GLU A 80 6.06 -12.79 4.12
C GLU A 80 5.45 -13.17 2.75
N GLY A 81 4.35 -12.56 2.34
CA GLY A 81 3.59 -12.94 1.13
C GLY A 81 4.12 -12.38 -0.18
N ILE A 82 5.13 -11.49 -0.15
CA ILE A 82 5.74 -10.96 -1.37
C ILE A 82 7.00 -11.74 -1.79
N ARG A 83 7.01 -13.06 -1.58
CA ARG A 83 7.86 -13.96 -2.37
C ARG A 83 7.13 -14.22 -3.69
N ASP A 84 7.65 -13.62 -4.75
CA ASP A 84 7.44 -14.08 -6.14
C ASP A 84 6.00 -14.14 -6.68
N CYS A 85 5.40 -12.97 -6.86
CA CYS A 85 4.36 -12.79 -7.88
C CYS A 85 4.73 -11.57 -8.75
N PHE A 86 5.76 -11.74 -9.58
CA PHE A 86 5.92 -11.07 -10.86
C PHE A 86 6.50 -12.09 -11.84
#